data_AF-A0A1H8A6Y6-F1
#
_entry.id   AF-A0A1H8A6Y6-F1
#
_cell.length_a   1.000
_cell.length_b   1.000
_cell.length_c   1.000
_cell.angle_alpha   90.00
_cell.angle_beta   90.00
_cell.angle_gamma   90.00
#
_symmetry.space_group_name_H-M   'P 1'
#
loop_
_entity.id
_entity.type
_entity.pdbx_description
1 polymer ?
#
loop_
_entity_poly.entity_id
_entity_poly.type
_entity_poly.pdbx_seq_one_letter_code
_entity_poly.pdbx_strand_id
1 'polypeptide(L)' 'MTDVLGPHAGFILAAYLAAAVILGGLAAAILLDRRAQRRALAALEERGAGRRGGASS' A
#
# COMPACT_ATOMS: atom_id res chain seq x y z
N MET A 1 27.79 25.37 -6.48
CA MET A 1 27.59 24.14 -5.66
C MET A 1 26.70 23.12 -6.37
N THR A 2 26.76 23.00 -7.71
CA THR A 2 25.99 22.01 -8.48
C THR A 2 26.80 21.36 -9.61
N ASP A 3 28.12 21.62 -9.69
CA ASP A 3 29.00 21.05 -10.71
C ASP A 3 29.48 19.62 -10.38
N VAL A 4 28.79 18.91 -9.47
CA VAL A 4 29.43 17.80 -8.75
C VAL A 4 29.46 16.48 -9.51
N LEU A 5 28.80 16.34 -10.65
CA LEU A 5 28.61 15.03 -11.28
C LEU A 5 28.20 15.30 -12.74
N GLY A 6 29.05 14.96 -13.73
CA GLY A 6 28.90 15.35 -15.15
C GLY A 6 27.53 15.03 -15.77
N PRO A 7 27.24 15.46 -17.02
CA PRO A 7 25.90 15.55 -17.63
C PRO A 7 24.91 14.37 -17.47
N HIS A 8 25.39 13.18 -17.12
CA HIS A 8 24.60 11.95 -16.94
C HIS A 8 24.15 11.69 -15.49
N ALA A 9 24.72 12.38 -14.51
CA ALA A 9 24.38 12.16 -13.11
C ALA A 9 22.94 12.54 -12.76
N GLY A 10 22.43 13.62 -13.34
CA GLY A 10 21.03 14.00 -13.20
C GLY A 10 20.08 12.92 -13.72
N PHE A 11 20.47 12.25 -14.82
CA PHE A 11 19.70 11.15 -15.39
C PHE A 11 19.69 9.93 -14.46
N ILE A 12 20.84 9.55 -13.90
CA ILE A 12 20.94 8.43 -12.96
C ILE A 12 20.08 8.70 -11.72
N LEU A 13 20.19 9.89 -11.13
CA LEU A 13 19.41 10.26 -9.96
C LEU A 13 17.90 10.27 -10.26
N ALA A 14 17.49 10.84 -11.41
CA ALA A 14 16.09 10.84 -11.83
C ALA A 14 15.55 9.43 -12.04
N ALA A 15 16.34 8.52 -12.64
CA ALA A 15 15.95 7.12 -12.84
C ALA A 15 15.75 6.38 -11.51
N TYR A 16 16.68 6.54 -10.55
CA TYR A 16 16.53 5.96 -9.21
C TYR A 16 15.35 6.56 -8.44
N LEU A 17 15.13 7.88 -8.56
CA LEU A 17 13.99 8.54 -7.92
C LEU A 17 12.67 8.02 -8.50
N ALA A 18 12.58 7.88 -9.82
CA ALA A 18 11.41 7.31 -10.50
C ALA A 18 11.15 5.87 -10.03
N ALA A 19 12.20 5.04 -9.96
CA ALA A 19 12.09 3.69 -9.44
C ALA A 19 11.60 3.67 -7.98
N ALA A 20 12.15 4.54 -7.12
CA ALA A 20 11.75 4.66 -5.72
C ALA A 20 10.28 5.09 -5.58
N VAL A 21 9.82 6.01 -6.42
CA VAL A 21 8.41 6.45 -6.46
C VAL A 21 7.49 5.30 -6.89
N ILE A 22 7.85 4.55 -7.93
CA ILE A 22 7.06 3.41 -8.41
C ILE A 22 6.96 2.33 -7.32
N LEU A 23 8.10 1.94 -6.74
CA LEU A 23 8.15 0.92 -5.68
C LEU A 23 7.43 1.38 -4.41
N GLY A 24 7.64 2.63 -4.00
CA GLY A 24 6.97 3.23 -2.85
C GLY A 24 5.46 3.33 -3.05
N GLY A 25 5.03 3.73 -4.24
CA GLY A 25 3.61 3.80 -4.61
C GLY A 25 2.94 2.43 -4.58
N LEU A 26 3.60 1.40 -5.13
CA LEU A 26 3.09 0.03 -5.08
C LEU A 26 3.00 -0.49 -3.64
N ALA A 27 4.05 -0.28 -2.84
CA ALA A 27 4.05 -0.67 -1.43
C ALA A 27 2.92 0.02 -0.64
N ALA A 28 2.72 1.32 -0.87
CA ALA A 28 1.64 2.08 -0.26
C ALA A 28 0.27 1.57 -0.70
N ALA A 29 0.07 1.29 -1.98
CA ALA A 29 -1.17 0.74 -2.51
C ALA A 29 -1.52 -0.62 -1.87
N ILE A 30 -0.54 -1.52 -1.76
CA ILE A 30 -0.72 -2.83 -1.11
C ILE A 30 -1.11 -2.66 0.37
N LEU A 31 -0.47 -1.72 1.07
CA LEU A 31 -0.77 -1.50 2.49
C LEU A 31 -2.16 -0.90 2.71
N LEU A 32 -2.59 0.00 1.82
CA LEU A 32 -3.93 0.58 1.82
C LEU A 32 -5.00 -0.47 1.49
N ASP A 33 -4.74 -1.33 0.51
CA ASP A 33 -5.65 -2.43 0.14
C ASP A 33 -5.86 -3.39 1.32
N ARG A 34 -4.77 -3.79 2.00
CA ARG A 34 -4.86 -4.61 3.21
C ARG A 34 -5.68 -3.96 4.32
N ARG A 35 -5.62 -2.63 4.45
CA ARG A 35 -6.44 -1.89 5.44
C ARG A 35 -7.92 -1.88 5.04
N ALA A 36 -8.22 -1.72 3.76
CA ALA A 36 -9.59 -1.76 3.25
C ALA A 36 -10.21 -3.15 3.45
N GLN A 37 -9.46 -4.22 3.15
CA GLN A 37 -9.91 -5.60 3.35
C GLN A 37 -10.21 -5.90 4.83
N ARG A 38 -9.35 -5.47 5.76
CA ARG A 38 -9.59 -5.67 7.20
C ARG A 38 -10.82 -4.91 7.71
N ARG A 39 -11.05 -3.69 7.22
CA ARG A 39 -12.25 -2.91 7.56
C ARG A 39 -13.53 -3.56 7.04
N ALA A 40 -13.48 -4.11 5.82
CA ALA A 40 -14.61 -4.85 5.25
C ALA A 40 -14.91 -6.11 6.05
N LEU A 41 -13.87 -6.85 6.48
CA LEU A 41 -14.04 -8.03 7.34
C LEU A 41 -14.63 -7.67 8.71
N ALA A 42 -14.11 -6.62 9.37
CA ALA A 42 -14.65 -6.15 10.65
C ALA A 42 -16.13 -5.72 10.54
N ALA A 43 -16.48 -5.00 9.47
CA ALA A 43 -17.87 -4.61 9.22
C ALA A 43 -18.79 -5.81 8.95
N LEU A 44 -18.25 -6.92 8.42
CA LEU A 44 -19.00 -8.17 8.22
C LEU A 44 -19.06 -9.02 9.50
N GLU A 45 -18.03 -9.02 10.34
CA GLU A 45 -18.03 -9.67 11.66
C GLU A 45 -19.07 -9.03 12.58
N GLU A 46 -19.13 -7.69 12.62
CA GLU A 46 -20.16 -6.94 13.37
C GLU A 46 -21.59 -7.26 12.89
N ARG A 47 -21.77 -7.49 11.58
CA ARG A 47 -23.08 -7.82 10.99
C ARG A 47 -23.41 -9.32 11.00
N GLY A 48 -22.40 -10.19 11.06
CA GLY A 48 -22.49 -11.65 10.93
C GLY A 48 -22.55 -12.39 12.26
N ALA A 49 -21.92 -11.86 13.32
CA ALA A 49 -21.95 -12.44 14.66
C ALA A 49 -23.38 -12.51 15.26
N GLY A 50 -24.32 -11.70 14.78
CA GLY A 50 -25.72 -11.72 15.22
C GLY A 50 -26.61 -12.83 14.66
N ARG A 51 -26.19 -13.58 13.61
CA ARG A 51 -27.06 -14.57 12.94
C ARG A 51 -26.66 -16.04 13.05
N ARG A 52 -25.44 -16.37 13.49
CA ARG A 52 -24.97 -17.77 13.56
C ARG A 52 -24.60 -18.27 14.96
N GLY A 53 -24.96 -17.54 16.03
CA GLY A 53 -24.69 -17.95 17.41
C GLY A 53 -25.86 -18.63 18.15
N GLY A 54 -27.02 -18.86 17.51
CA GLY A 54 -28.26 -19.18 18.22
C GLY A 54 -29.16 -20.26 17.63
N ALA A 55 -28.66 -21.20 16.82
CA ALA A 55 -29.48 -22.32 16.38
C ALA A 55 -28.65 -23.58 16.11
N SER A 56 -28.78 -24.54 17.04
CA SER A 56 -28.60 -26.02 16.91
C SER A 56 -27.29 -26.50 16.29
N SER A 57 -26.45 -27.27 16.97
CA SER A 57 -26.73 -28.55 17.66
C SER A 57 -25.58 -28.93 18.59
#